data_AF-A0A392MXD2-F1
#
_entry.id   AF-A0A392MXD2-F1
#
_cell.length_a   1.000
_cell.length_b   1.000
_cell.length_c   1.000
_cell.angle_alpha   90.00
_cell.angle_beta   90.00
_cell.angle_gamma   90.00
#
_symmetry.space_group_name_H-M   'P 1'
#
loop_
_entity.id
_entity.type
_entity.pdbx_description
1 polymer ?
#
loop_
_entity_poly.entity_id
_entity_poly.type
_entity_poly.pdbx_seq_one_letter_code
_entity_poly.pdbx_strand_id
1 'polypeptide(L)'
;MERKLFEIPLPDDFHQHVSIGSSLWAFGEFFSLWTTDYDNSTVEVWVMKESKLNLSWTKTHVLPLDVKPLTLEVYNDFYFKPICSTNNGDIIGTIPGSRLVKYNDKGQRLGHHSFCNSPSDIVMYTESLISLPGDNEQFIN
;
A
#
# COMPACT_ATOMS: atom_id res chain seq x y z
N MET A 1 33.42 -1.63 -3.98
CA MET A 1 32.16 -2.39 -4.07
C MET A 1 31.38 -1.80 -5.21
N GLU A 2 31.25 -2.50 -6.34
CA GLU A 2 30.44 -2.02 -7.46
C GLU A 2 28.96 -2.19 -7.13
N ARG A 3 28.17 -1.13 -7.32
CA ARG A 3 26.71 -1.19 -7.22
C ARG A 3 26.18 -1.52 -8.60
N LYS A 4 25.53 -2.68 -8.75
CA LYS A 4 24.89 -3.10 -9.99
C LYS A 4 23.40 -2.80 -9.90
N LEU A 5 22.88 -2.08 -10.88
CA LEU A 5 21.45 -1.84 -11.03
C LEU A 5 20.84 -3.01 -11.82
N PHE A 6 19.72 -3.54 -11.33
CA PHE A 6 18.97 -4.60 -12.00
C PHE A 6 17.60 -4.06 -12.36
N GLU A 7 17.16 -4.37 -13.58
CA GLU A 7 15.81 -4.10 -14.02
C GLU A 7 14.88 -5.18 -13.46
N ILE A 8 13.79 -4.74 -12.82
CA ILE A 8 12.75 -5.64 -12.31
C ILE A 8 11.64 -5.66 -13.37
N PRO A 9 11.32 -6.82 -13.97
CA PRO A 9 10.25 -6.90 -14.95
C PRO A 9 8.92 -6.53 -14.29
N LEU A 10 7.98 -5.94 -15.02
CA LEU A 10 6.61 -5.73 -14.53
C LEU A 10 5.84 -7.08 -14.55
N PRO A 11 4.68 -7.18 -13.86
CA PRO A 11 3.84 -8.38 -13.96
C PRO A 11 3.44 -8.69 -15.42
N ASP A 12 3.39 -9.96 -15.80
CA ASP A 12 3.10 -10.36 -17.20
C ASP A 12 1.69 -9.91 -17.67
N ASP A 13 0.69 -9.96 -16.78
CA ASP A 13 -0.68 -9.50 -17.02
C ASP A 13 -0.87 -8.01 -16.68
N PHE A 14 0.23 -7.23 -16.61
CA PHE A 14 0.17 -5.80 -16.35
C PHE A 14 -0.21 -5.05 -17.64
N HIS A 15 -1.51 -4.99 -17.92
CA HIS A 15 -2.06 -4.27 -19.08
C HIS A 15 -2.30 -2.78 -18.83
N GLN A 16 -2.02 -2.30 -17.62
CA GLN A 16 -2.25 -0.90 -17.26
C GLN A 16 -1.09 -0.04 -17.78
N HIS A 17 -1.40 1.12 -18.35
CA HIS A 17 -0.37 2.13 -18.56
C HIS A 17 0.21 2.48 -17.19
N VAL A 18 1.51 2.20 -16.97
CA VAL A 18 2.26 2.65 -15.79
C VAL A 18 2.09 4.17 -15.72
N SER A 19 1.13 4.60 -14.91
CA SER A 19 0.63 5.97 -14.86
C SER A 19 0.67 6.44 -13.42
N ILE A 20 0.11 7.62 -13.17
CA ILE A 20 0.05 8.27 -11.86
C ILE A 20 -0.66 7.37 -10.80
N GLY A 21 -1.47 6.40 -11.23
CA GLY A 21 -2.20 5.47 -10.36
C GLY A 21 -1.49 4.16 -10.02
N SER A 22 -0.15 4.11 -10.09
CA SER A 22 0.65 2.92 -9.76
C SER A 22 1.90 3.30 -8.95
N SER A 23 2.24 2.55 -7.91
CA SER A 23 3.50 2.75 -7.18
C SER A 23 3.94 1.51 -6.39
N LEU A 24 5.22 1.48 -6.04
CA LEU A 24 5.81 0.44 -5.20
C LEU A 24 5.60 0.74 -3.72
N TRP A 25 5.42 -0.31 -2.93
CA TRP A 25 5.26 -0.22 -1.47
C TRP A 25 5.66 -1.53 -0.79
N ALA A 26 5.81 -1.49 0.53
CA ALA A 26 6.01 -2.69 1.34
C ALA A 26 4.64 -3.20 1.82
N PHE A 27 4.30 -4.43 1.42
CA PHE A 27 3.10 -5.13 1.90
C PHE A 27 3.53 -6.25 2.85
N GLY A 28 3.38 -6.03 4.14
CA GLY A 28 3.98 -6.86 5.18
C GLY A 28 5.50 -6.89 5.01
N GLU A 29 6.06 -8.08 4.79
CA GLU A 29 7.48 -8.29 4.53
C GLU A 29 7.80 -8.35 3.03
N PHE A 30 6.80 -8.18 2.16
CA PHE A 30 6.95 -8.36 0.73
C PHE A 30 7.11 -7.05 -0.01
N PHE A 31 7.93 -7.08 -1.06
CA PHE A 31 7.99 -6.01 -2.04
C PHE A 31 6.77 -6.08 -2.96
N SER A 32 6.01 -5.00 -3.04
CA SER A 32 4.72 -4.99 -3.72
C SER A 32 4.57 -3.79 -4.65
N LEU A 33 3.78 -3.97 -5.70
CA LEU A 33 3.30 -2.97 -6.62
C LEU A 33 1.79 -2.88 -6.47
N TRP A 34 1.26 -1.68 -6.31
CA TRP A 34 -0.18 -1.45 -6.43
C TRP A 34 -0.47 -0.66 -7.70
N THR A 35 -1.63 -0.89 -8.31
CA THR A 35 -2.04 -0.21 -9.54
C THR A 35 -3.55 -0.04 -9.63
N THR A 36 -4.01 1.02 -10.27
CA THR A 36 -5.43 1.36 -10.39
C THR A 36 -5.99 0.89 -11.74
N ASP A 37 -6.90 -0.07 -11.69
CA ASP A 37 -7.74 -0.44 -12.82
C ASP A 37 -8.89 0.57 -12.96
N TYR A 38 -8.78 1.48 -13.92
CA TYR A 38 -9.77 2.51 -14.18
C TYR A 38 -11.08 1.96 -14.75
N ASP A 39 -10.99 0.94 -15.61
CA ASP A 39 -12.14 0.35 -16.29
C ASP A 39 -13.05 -0.36 -15.28
N ASN A 40 -12.44 -1.10 -14.36
CA ASN A 40 -13.15 -1.81 -13.31
C ASN A 40 -13.30 -1.01 -12.01
N SER A 41 -12.67 0.18 -11.92
CA SER A 41 -12.62 0.99 -10.69
C SER A 41 -12.13 0.18 -9.49
N THR A 42 -11.00 -0.50 -9.65
CA THR A 42 -10.39 -1.31 -8.59
C THR A 42 -8.90 -0.97 -8.43
N VAL A 43 -8.33 -1.36 -7.30
CA VAL A 43 -6.89 -1.36 -7.07
C VAL A 43 -6.41 -2.79 -7.04
N GLU A 44 -5.44 -3.11 -7.87
CA GLU A 44 -4.78 -4.41 -7.84
C GLU A 44 -3.48 -4.31 -7.05
N VAL A 45 -3.25 -5.27 -6.16
CA VAL A 45 -2.01 -5.40 -5.40
C VAL A 45 -1.26 -6.63 -5.87
N TRP A 46 -0.03 -6.42 -6.30
CA TRP A 46 0.88 -7.42 -6.83
C TRP A 46 2.05 -7.59 -5.87
N VAL A 47 2.36 -8.83 -5.50
CA VAL A 47 3.51 -9.16 -4.67
C VAL A 47 4.59 -9.78 -5.53
N MET A 48 5.81 -9.28 -5.41
CA MET A 48 6.97 -9.89 -6.03
C MET A 48 7.37 -11.14 -5.24
N LYS A 49 7.58 -12.24 -5.95
CA LYS A 49 8.24 -13.44 -5.45
C LYS A 49 9.56 -13.62 -6.16
N GLU A 50 10.63 -13.58 -5.38
CA GLU A 50 11.95 -13.96 -5.84
C GLU A 50 12.11 -15.48 -5.71
N SER A 51 12.38 -16.14 -6.84
CA SER A 51 12.74 -17.55 -6.88
C SER A 51 14.16 -17.69 -7.42
N LYS A 52 14.81 -18.86 -7.18
CA LYS A 52 16.18 -19.11 -7.67
C LYS A 52 16.34 -19.01 -9.19
N LEU A 53 15.24 -19.08 -9.94
CA LEU A 53 15.25 -19.12 -11.41
C LEU A 53 14.79 -17.79 -12.03
N ASN A 54 13.95 -17.02 -11.35
CA ASN A 54 13.37 -15.78 -11.89
C ASN A 54 12.73 -14.90 -10.80
N LEU A 55 12.51 -13.64 -11.18
CA LEU A 55 11.56 -12.76 -10.52
C LEU A 55 10.18 -12.98 -11.14
N SER A 56 9.16 -13.09 -10.30
CA SER A 56 7.77 -13.23 -10.75
C SER A 56 6.86 -12.37 -9.89
N TRP A 57 5.75 -11.93 -10.46
CA TRP A 57 4.71 -11.18 -9.75
C TRP A 57 3.46 -12.04 -9.61
N THR A 58 2.79 -11.92 -8.46
CA THR A 58 1.50 -12.58 -8.23
C THR A 58 0.48 -11.53 -7.82
N LYS A 59 -0.66 -11.47 -8.52
CA LYS A 59 -1.80 -10.65 -8.09
C LYS A 59 -2.38 -11.27 -6.81
N THR A 60 -2.42 -10.48 -5.75
CA THR A 60 -2.84 -10.94 -4.41
C THR A 60 -4.19 -10.40 -4.01
N HIS A 61 -4.45 -9.12 -4.26
CA HIS A 61 -5.70 -8.47 -3.88
C HIS A 61 -6.25 -7.63 -5.02
N VAL A 62 -7.58 -7.57 -5.09
CA VAL A 62 -8.35 -6.63 -5.91
C VAL A 62 -9.27 -5.89 -4.97
N LEU A 63 -9.01 -4.59 -4.78
CA LEU A 63 -9.71 -3.73 -3.84
C LEU A 63 -10.72 -2.88 -4.62
N PRO A 64 -12.03 -2.99 -4.36
CA PRO A 64 -13.01 -2.15 -5.02
C PRO A 64 -12.86 -0.69 -4.58
N LEU A 65 -12.90 0.23 -5.55
CA LEU A 65 -13.06 1.66 -5.30
C LEU A 65 -14.53 2.03 -5.48
N ASP A 66 -15.12 2.58 -4.42
CA ASP A 66 -16.50 3.09 -4.45
C ASP A 66 -16.65 4.38 -5.26
N VAL A 67 -15.54 4.93 -5.76
CA VAL A 67 -15.50 6.19 -6.50
C VAL A 67 -14.96 5.87 -7.87
N LYS A 68 -15.79 6.02 -8.90
CA LYS A 68 -15.28 6.09 -10.27
C LYS A 68 -14.40 7.33 -10.36
N PRO A 69 -13.12 7.22 -10.76
CA PRO A 69 -12.30 8.41 -11.01
C PRO A 69 -13.01 9.22 -12.10
N LEU A 70 -13.64 10.32 -11.69
CA LEU A 70 -14.35 11.21 -12.61
C LEU A 70 -13.27 11.91 -13.43
N THR A 71 -13.12 11.50 -14.69
CA THR A 71 -12.41 12.18 -15.78
C THR A 71 -10.99 12.66 -15.48
N LEU A 72 -10.03 12.17 -16.27
CA LEU A 72 -8.56 12.32 -16.18
C LEU A 72 -7.99 13.76 -16.09
N GLU A 73 -8.81 14.81 -16.04
CA GLU A 73 -8.35 16.19 -16.19
C GLU A 73 -8.19 16.95 -14.86
N VAL A 74 -8.58 16.37 -13.72
CA VAL A 74 -8.62 17.10 -12.45
C VAL A 74 -7.98 16.28 -11.34
N TYR A 75 -6.75 16.67 -10.95
CA TYR A 75 -5.88 16.30 -9.81
C TYR A 75 -5.24 14.90 -9.68
N ASN A 76 -3.97 14.97 -9.26
CA ASN A 76 -3.05 13.89 -8.89
C ASN A 76 -3.41 13.18 -7.55
N ASP A 77 -4.55 13.57 -6.93
CA ASP A 77 -4.95 13.14 -5.58
C ASP A 77 -6.18 12.22 -5.57
N PHE A 78 -6.62 11.74 -6.74
CA PHE A 78 -7.80 10.87 -6.88
C PHE A 78 -7.52 9.38 -6.81
N TYR A 79 -6.31 8.99 -6.39
CA TYR A 79 -5.92 7.59 -6.35
C TYR A 79 -5.92 7.04 -4.94
N PHE A 80 -6.19 5.75 -4.84
CA PHE A 80 -5.90 5.03 -3.61
C PHE A 80 -4.39 5.06 -3.37
N LYS A 81 -3.96 5.37 -2.15
CA LYS A 81 -2.55 5.28 -1.76
C LYS A 81 -2.46 4.36 -0.55
N PRO A 82 -1.86 3.16 -0.67
CA PRO A 82 -1.68 2.32 0.50
C PRO A 82 -0.72 2.99 1.47
N ILE A 83 -1.05 2.93 2.76
CA ILE A 83 -0.24 3.48 3.85
C ILE A 83 0.53 2.34 4.52
N CYS A 84 -0.17 1.30 4.94
CA CYS A 84 0.41 0.15 5.61
C CYS A 84 -0.48 -1.09 5.52
N SER A 85 0.11 -2.22 5.86
CA SER A 85 -0.59 -3.47 6.12
C SER A 85 -0.51 -3.84 7.60
N THR A 86 -1.54 -4.52 8.10
CA THR A 86 -1.53 -5.10 9.44
C THR A 86 -0.98 -6.54 9.41
N ASN A 87 -0.64 -7.09 10.57
CA ASN A 87 -0.20 -8.49 10.71
C ASN A 87 -1.22 -9.52 10.19
N ASN A 88 -2.50 -9.14 10.12
CA ASN A 88 -3.56 -10.00 9.60
C ASN A 88 -3.72 -9.91 8.08
N GLY A 89 -2.86 -9.14 7.39
CA GLY A 89 -2.96 -8.90 5.96
C GLY A 89 -3.97 -7.82 5.56
N ASP A 90 -4.65 -7.19 6.53
CA ASP A 90 -5.53 -6.05 6.25
C ASP A 90 -4.71 -4.89 5.66
N ILE A 91 -5.28 -4.17 4.71
CA ILE A 91 -4.67 -3.04 4.02
C ILE A 91 -5.35 -1.76 4.48
N ILE A 92 -4.53 -0.79 4.90
CA ILE A 92 -4.96 0.56 5.24
C ILE A 92 -4.42 1.51 4.18
N GLY A 93 -5.28 2.35 3.63
CA GLY A 93 -4.89 3.34 2.64
C GLY A 93 -5.79 4.55 2.64
N THR A 94 -5.40 5.56 1.88
CA THR A 94 -6.24 6.73 1.61
C THR A 94 -6.94 6.58 0.28
N ILE A 95 -8.14 7.14 0.18
CA ILE A 95 -8.81 7.40 -1.10
C ILE A 95 -9.11 8.90 -1.19
N PRO A 96 -9.39 9.44 -2.39
CA PRO A 96 -9.81 10.82 -2.58
C PRO A 96 -10.84 11.34 -1.58
N GLY A 97 -10.72 12.62 -1.24
CA GLY A 97 -11.60 13.32 -0.31
C GLY A 97 -11.24 13.11 1.16
N SER A 98 -9.94 12.91 1.47
CA SER A 98 -9.43 12.74 2.83
C SER A 98 -10.14 11.62 3.58
N ARG A 99 -10.24 10.45 2.94
CA ARG A 99 -10.88 9.27 3.52
C ARG A 99 -9.83 8.19 3.76
N LEU A 100 -9.76 7.73 5.00
CA LEU A 100 -9.06 6.49 5.35
C LEU A 100 -9.98 5.32 5.07
N VAL A 101 -9.45 4.28 4.43
CA VAL A 101 -10.16 3.03 4.19
C VAL A 101 -9.37 1.86 4.71
N LYS A 102 -10.09 0.85 5.19
CA LYS A 102 -9.52 -0.42 5.60
C LYS A 102 -10.14 -1.54 4.76
N TYR A 103 -9.30 -2.37 4.15
CA TYR A 103 -9.67 -3.60 3.47
C TYR A 103 -9.12 -4.80 4.25
N ASN A 104 -9.84 -5.92 4.26
CA ASN A 104 -9.28 -7.18 4.77
C ASN A 104 -8.36 -7.85 3.76
N ASP A 105 -7.73 -8.95 4.18
CA ASP A 105 -6.92 -9.85 3.36
C ASP A 105 -7.65 -10.44 2.14
N LYS A 106 -8.98 -10.36 2.08
CA LYS A 106 -9.79 -10.78 0.94
C LYS A 106 -10.13 -9.64 -0.01
N GLY A 107 -9.61 -8.43 0.25
CA GLY A 107 -9.90 -7.22 -0.52
C GLY A 107 -11.30 -6.64 -0.27
N GLN A 108 -12.00 -7.08 0.78
CA GLN A 108 -13.31 -6.54 1.14
C GLN A 108 -13.14 -5.33 2.04
N ARG A 109 -13.85 -4.24 1.76
CA ARG A 109 -13.80 -3.03 2.58
C ARG A 109 -14.48 -3.28 3.92
N LEU A 110 -13.72 -3.17 5.02
CA LEU A 110 -14.20 -3.31 6.38
C LEU A 110 -14.79 -2.00 6.93
N GLY A 111 -14.27 -0.87 6.47
CA GLY A 111 -14.73 0.43 6.93
C GLY A 111 -14.04 1.58 6.21
N HIS A 112 -14.61 2.77 6.37
CA HIS A 112 -13.99 4.02 5.97
C HIS A 112 -14.21 5.07 7.04
N HIS A 113 -13.29 6.02 7.13
CA HIS A 113 -13.39 7.18 8.00
C HIS A 113 -13.07 8.43 7.19
N SER A 114 -13.94 9.42 7.22
CA SER A 114 -13.79 10.67 6.46
C SER A 114 -13.38 11.80 7.39
N PHE A 115 -12.29 12.48 7.06
CA PHE A 115 -11.79 13.62 7.83
C PHE A 115 -12.29 14.95 7.25
N CYS A 116 -13.53 15.00 6.75
CA CYS A 116 -14.10 16.23 6.18
C CYS A 116 -13.89 17.37 7.19
N ASN A 117 -13.03 18.34 6.83
CA ASN A 117 -12.62 19.55 7.57
C ASN A 117 -11.18 19.62 8.15
N SER A 118 -10.28 18.67 7.87
CA SER A 118 -8.86 18.80 8.27
C SER A 118 -7.88 18.63 7.10
N PRO A 119 -6.76 19.40 7.07
CA PRO A 119 -5.79 19.34 5.99
C PRO A 119 -5.19 17.93 5.89
N SER A 120 -4.90 17.57 4.64
CA SER A 120 -4.75 16.23 4.07
C SER A 120 -3.61 15.34 4.61
N ASP A 121 -2.99 15.70 5.73
CA ASP A 121 -1.83 15.00 6.28
C ASP A 121 -2.25 14.14 7.47
N ILE A 122 -2.53 12.87 7.20
CA ILE A 122 -2.78 11.86 8.24
C ILE A 122 -1.42 11.51 8.85
N VAL A 123 -1.19 11.95 10.09
CA VAL A 123 -0.04 11.52 10.89
C VAL A 123 -0.44 10.27 11.65
N MET A 124 0.08 9.10 11.25
CA MET A 124 -0.01 7.89 12.08
C MET A 124 1.09 7.92 13.14
N TYR A 125 0.68 7.80 14.40
CA TYR A 125 1.60 7.52 15.49
C TYR A 125 1.83 6.01 15.57
N THR A 126 3.01 5.55 15.16
CA THR A 126 3.44 4.17 15.38
C THR A 126 4.27 4.12 16.64
N GLU A 127 3.66 3.75 17.76
CA GLU A 127 4.42 3.37 18.94
C GLU A 127 5.15 2.05 18.70
N SER A 128 6.46 2.06 18.95
CA SER A 128 7.24 0.84 19.03
C SER A 128 7.21 0.37 20.49
N LEU A 129 6.69 -0.83 20.74
CA LEU A 129 6.74 -1.47 22.07
C LEU A 129 8.17 -1.93 22.45
N ILE A 130 9.20 -1.38 21.82
CA ILE A 130 10.58 -1.57 22.25
C ILE A 130 10.76 -0.73 23.51
N SER A 131 10.79 -1.40 24.65
CA SER A 131 11.25 -0.83 25.91
C SER A 131 12.61 -0.18 25.68
N LEU A 132 12.72 1.10 26.01
CA LEU A 132 13.99 1.84 25.98
C LEU A 132 15.02 1.06 26.83
N PRO A 133 16.27 0.89 26.36
CA PRO A 133 17.30 0.26 27.16
C PRO A 133 17.65 1.20 28.31
N GLY A 134 16.97 1.04 29.44
CA GLY A 134 17.12 1.89 30.63
C GLY A 134 16.57 1.30 31.92
N ASP A 135 15.63 0.33 31.87
CA ASP A 135 15.01 -0.23 33.08
C ASP A 135 15.81 -1.38 33.74
N ASN A 136 17.06 -1.60 33.32
CA ASN A 136 17.93 -2.61 33.92
C ASN A 136 19.03 -1.96 34.79
N GLU A 137 18.70 -1.03 35.67
CA GLU A 137 19.57 -0.73 36.81
C GLU A 137 19.26 -1.71 37.95
N GLN A 138 20.02 -2.82 37.95
CA GLN A 138 20.16 -3.68 39.11
C GLN A 138 20.85 -2.86 40.21
N PHE A 139 20.10 -2.45 41.24
CA PHE A 139 20.71 -2.06 42.50
C PHE A 139 21.19 -3.33 43.22
N ILE A 140 22.47 -3.64 43.05
CA ILE A 140 23.22 -4.52 43.96
C ILE A 140 24.10 -3.62 44.83
N ASN A 141 23.92 -3.78 46.15
CA ASN A 141 24.57 -3.16 47.31
C ASN A 141 24.10 -1.77 47.75
#